data_AF-A0A2A8HS89-F1
#
_entry.id   AF-A0A2A8HS89-F1
#
_cell.length_a   1.000
_cell.length_b   1.000
_cell.length_c   1.000
_cell.angle_alpha   90.00
_cell.angle_beta   90.00
_cell.angle_gamma   90.00
#
_symmetry.space_group_name_H-M   'P 1'
#
loop_
_entity.id
_entity.type
_entity.pdbx_description
1 polymer ?
#
loop_
_entity_poly.entity_id
_entity_poly.type
_entity_poly.pdbx_seq_one_letter_code
_entity_poly.pdbx_strand_id
1 'polypeptide(L)'
;MDKAWREYRANISVRERGDKGVPLFKWADIDDAPRTHVEKSIQQERRSIQSDCYALAMKAEHYNEAHPDEEPIQIILNFEDDVEEMKIANGLYGDEDKDAA
;
A
#
# COMPACT_ATOMS: atom_id res chain seq x y z
N MET A 1 -16.14 -3.58 4.88
CA MET A 1 -16.40 -4.99 4.49
C MET A 1 -17.30 -4.94 3.28
N ASP A 2 -16.87 -5.45 2.13
CA ASP A 2 -17.72 -5.51 0.94
C ASP A 2 -18.47 -6.85 0.85
N LYS A 3 -19.18 -7.06 -0.25
CA LYS A 3 -19.94 -8.29 -0.51
C LYS A 3 -19.07 -9.56 -0.58
N ALA A 4 -17.76 -9.40 -0.79
CA ALA A 4 -16.79 -10.50 -0.82
C ALA A 4 -16.01 -10.60 0.50
N TRP A 5 -16.51 -10.01 1.60
CA TRP A 5 -15.87 -10.00 2.92
C TRP A 5 -14.47 -9.37 2.92
N ARG A 6 -14.19 -8.48 1.97
CA ARG A 6 -12.93 -7.71 1.95
C ARG A 6 -13.03 -6.53 2.89
N GLU A 7 -12.06 -6.42 3.79
CA GLU A 7 -11.83 -5.19 4.53
C GLU A 7 -11.15 -4.15 3.62
N TYR A 8 -11.69 -2.94 3.61
CA TYR A 8 -11.15 -1.82 2.85
C TYR A 8 -11.47 -0.51 3.55
N ARG A 9 -10.70 0.52 3.21
CA ARG A 9 -10.94 1.88 3.70
C ARG A 9 -12.03 2.53 2.86
N ALA A 10 -13.21 2.72 3.44
CA ALA A 10 -14.34 3.35 2.76
C ALA A 10 -14.06 4.83 2.43
N ASN A 11 -13.56 5.61 3.41
CA ASN A 11 -13.24 7.01 3.19
C ASN A 11 -11.84 7.20 2.61
N ILE A 12 -11.78 7.56 1.33
CA ILE A 12 -10.54 7.84 0.61
C ILE A 12 -10.30 9.34 0.50
N SER A 13 -9.03 9.75 0.49
CA SER A 13 -8.63 11.14 0.34
C SER A 13 -7.85 11.37 -0.94
N VAL A 14 -8.04 12.55 -1.50
CA VAL A 14 -7.25 13.07 -2.60
C VAL A 14 -6.72 14.44 -2.22
N ARG A 15 -5.40 14.56 -2.20
CA ARG A 15 -4.72 15.85 -2.13
C ARG A 15 -4.85 16.58 -3.46
N GLU A 16 -5.35 17.81 -3.40
CA GLU A 16 -5.44 18.75 -4.52
C GLU A 16 -4.67 20.02 -4.22
N ARG A 17 -4.29 20.74 -5.28
CA ARG A 17 -3.70 22.07 -5.14
C ARG A 17 -4.84 23.03 -4.81
N GLY A 18 -4.82 23.59 -3.60
CA GLY A 18 -5.78 24.62 -3.22
C GLY A 18 -5.31 26.01 -3.63
N ASP A 19 -6.20 26.96 -3.41
CA ASP A 19 -5.93 28.37 -3.65
C ASP A 19 -4.80 28.86 -2.75
N LYS A 20 -3.95 29.74 -3.28
CA LYS A 20 -2.79 30.33 -2.57
C LYS A 20 -1.74 29.31 -2.09
N GLY A 21 -1.68 28.12 -2.71
CA GLY A 21 -0.62 27.13 -2.45
C GLY A 21 -0.86 26.24 -1.23
N VAL A 22 -2.00 26.37 -0.54
CA VAL A 22 -2.39 25.48 0.55
C VAL A 22 -2.96 24.19 -0.05
N PRO A 23 -2.48 23.00 0.33
CA PRO A 23 -3.08 21.75 -0.14
C PRO A 23 -4.49 21.58 0.44
N LEU A 24 -5.44 21.20 -0.41
CA LEU A 24 -6.78 20.81 0.00
C LEU A 24 -6.90 19.29 -0.03
N PHE A 25 -7.53 18.71 0.98
CA PHE A 25 -7.87 17.29 1.00
C PHE A 25 -9.37 17.15 0.75
N LYS A 26 -9.71 16.52 -0.37
CA LYS A 26 -11.08 16.11 -0.65
C LYS A 26 -11.25 14.67 -0.21
N TRP A 27 -12.29 14.42 0.56
CA TRP A 27 -12.67 13.10 1.03
C TRP A 27 -13.91 12.64 0.28
N ALA A 28 -13.97 11.35 -0.02
CA ALA A 28 -15.14 10.71 -0.60
C ALA A 28 -15.24 9.27 -0.10
N ASP A 29 -16.46 8.74 -0.05
CA ASP A 29 -16.70 7.31 0.11
C ASP A 29 -16.34 6.61 -1.21
N ILE A 30 -15.50 5.57 -1.16
CA ILE A 30 -15.02 4.83 -2.33
C ILE A 30 -16.15 4.15 -3.12
N ASP A 31 -17.26 3.83 -2.47
CA ASP A 31 -18.41 3.19 -3.13
C ASP A 31 -19.23 4.18 -3.96
N ASP A 32 -19.20 5.48 -3.61
CA ASP A 32 -19.93 6.56 -4.28
C ASP A 32 -19.02 7.52 -5.10
N ALA A 33 -17.71 7.46 -4.90
CA ALA A 33 -16.76 8.40 -5.51
C ALA A 33 -16.66 8.22 -7.03
N PRO A 34 -16.44 9.32 -7.79
CA PRO A 34 -16.16 9.19 -9.22
C PRO A 34 -14.83 8.44 -9.42
N ARG A 35 -14.76 7.60 -10.45
CA ARG A 35 -13.57 6.80 -10.80
C ARG A 35 -12.27 7.60 -10.78
N THR A 36 -12.28 8.83 -11.29
CA THR A 36 -11.10 9.71 -11.32
C THR A 36 -10.59 10.09 -9.92
N HIS A 37 -11.48 10.20 -8.92
CA HIS A 37 -11.09 10.43 -7.53
C HIS A 37 -10.45 9.17 -6.93
N VAL A 38 -11.05 8.00 -7.16
CA VAL A 38 -10.51 6.70 -6.71
C VAL A 38 -9.13 6.43 -7.30
N GLU A 39 -8.96 6.58 -8.62
CA GLU A 39 -7.68 6.41 -9.31
C GLU A 39 -6.61 7.35 -8.75
N LYS A 40 -6.97 8.62 -8.52
CA LYS A 40 -6.03 9.60 -7.97
C LYS A 40 -5.63 9.27 -6.53
N SER A 41 -6.56 8.77 -5.72
CA SER A 41 -6.28 8.33 -4.34
C SER A 41 -5.32 7.12 -4.33
N ILE A 42 -5.62 6.08 -5.11
CA ILE A 42 -4.75 4.90 -5.26
C ILE A 42 -3.35 5.29 -5.72
N GLN A 43 -3.22 6.20 -6.69
CA GLN A 43 -1.91 6.66 -7.16
C GLN A 43 -1.17 7.52 -6.11
N GLN A 44 -1.88 8.20 -5.21
CA GLN A 44 -1.25 8.90 -4.08
C GLN A 44 -0.70 7.91 -3.06
N GLU A 45 -1.48 6.90 -2.68
CA GLU A 45 -1.05 5.85 -1.76
C GLU A 45 0.13 5.05 -2.34
N ARG A 46 0.08 4.69 -3.63
CA ARG A 46 1.19 4.02 -4.32
C ARG A 46 2.48 4.85 -4.28
N ARG A 47 2.40 6.17 -4.47
CA ARG A 47 3.57 7.05 -4.37
C ARG A 47 4.11 7.14 -2.94
N SER A 48 3.24 7.09 -1.94
CA SER A 48 3.66 7.04 -0.54
C SER A 48 4.46 5.77 -0.27
N ILE A 49 3.93 4.60 -0.66
CA ILE A 49 4.61 3.31 -0.52
C ILE A 49 5.98 3.34 -1.21
N GLN A 50 6.03 3.84 -2.45
CA GLN A 50 7.30 3.99 -3.17
C GLN A 50 8.32 4.84 -2.41
N SER A 51 7.88 5.96 -1.82
CA SER A 51 8.74 6.85 -1.02
C SER A 51 9.26 6.15 0.24
N ASP A 52 8.41 5.36 0.90
CA ASP A 52 8.79 4.60 2.10
C ASP A 52 9.80 3.50 1.76
N CYS A 53 9.58 2.75 0.67
CA CYS A 53 10.53 1.75 0.17
C CYS A 53 11.90 2.36 -0.14
N TYR A 54 11.93 3.52 -0.80
CA TYR A 54 13.18 4.23 -1.07
C TYR A 54 13.88 4.63 0.23
N ALA A 55 13.16 5.19 1.19
CA ALA A 55 13.74 5.57 2.49
C ALA A 55 14.27 4.34 3.26
N LEU A 56 13.62 3.19 3.17
CA LEU A 56 14.10 1.91 3.74
C LEU A 56 15.42 1.47 3.08
N ALA A 57 15.50 1.49 1.75
CA ALA A 57 16.72 1.15 1.02
C ALA A 57 17.89 2.04 1.41
N MET A 58 17.70 3.36 1.41
CA MET A 58 18.76 4.30 1.78
C MET A 58 19.26 4.11 3.21
N LYS A 59 18.39 3.70 4.14
CA LYS A 59 18.82 3.37 5.52
C LYS A 59 19.70 2.14 5.56
N ALA A 60 19.31 1.07 4.87
CA ALA A 60 20.08 -0.16 4.82
C ALA A 60 21.43 0.06 4.13
N GLU A 61 21.44 0.74 2.99
CA GLU A 61 22.66 1.09 2.24
C GLU A 61 23.61 1.93 3.11
N HIS A 62 23.10 3.01 3.72
CA HIS A 62 23.92 3.88 4.57
C HIS A 62 24.52 3.13 5.77
N TYR A 63 23.74 2.26 6.43
CA TYR A 63 24.24 1.47 7.55
C TYR A 63 25.32 0.49 7.11
N ASN A 64 25.10 -0.24 6.01
CA ASN A 64 26.05 -1.20 5.46
C ASN A 64 27.36 -0.53 5.04
N GLU A 65 27.29 0.65 4.42
CA GLU A 65 28.47 1.44 4.07
C GLU A 65 29.26 1.90 5.31
N ALA A 66 28.56 2.25 6.40
CA ALA A 66 29.18 2.67 7.65
C ALA A 66 29.79 1.51 8.46
N HIS A 67 29.34 0.27 8.21
CA HIS A 67 29.75 -0.94 8.94
C HIS A 67 30.20 -2.06 7.99
N PRO A 68 31.29 -1.88 7.23
CA PRO A 68 31.71 -2.82 6.20
C PRO A 68 32.22 -4.16 6.73
N ASP A 69 32.54 -4.25 8.03
CA ASP A 69 33.01 -5.46 8.69
C ASP A 69 31.87 -6.34 9.24
N GLU A 70 30.62 -5.87 9.16
CA GLU A 70 29.42 -6.58 9.60
C GLU A 70 28.72 -7.28 8.43
N GLU A 71 27.87 -8.28 8.74
CA GLU A 71 27.02 -8.92 7.73
C GLU A 71 26.02 -7.87 7.17
N PRO A 72 26.00 -7.63 5.85
CA PRO A 72 25.16 -6.58 5.28
C PRO A 72 23.66 -6.83 5.50
N ILE A 73 22.94 -5.79 5.93
CA ILE A 73 21.49 -5.81 6.03
C ILE A 73 20.90 -5.91 4.61
N GLN A 74 20.16 -6.99 4.36
CA GLN A 74 19.40 -7.20 3.12
C GLN A 74 17.92 -6.88 3.36
N ILE A 75 17.28 -6.18 2.41
CA ILE A 75 15.84 -5.90 2.45
C ILE A 75 15.16 -6.33 1.15
N ILE A 76 14.00 -6.95 1.26
CA ILE A 76 13.15 -7.30 0.11
C ILE A 76 12.07 -6.21 0.00
N LEU A 77 11.98 -5.57 -1.16
CA LEU A 77 11.00 -4.50 -1.45
C LEU A 77 9.91 -4.96 -2.43
N ASN A 78 9.94 -6.23 -2.84
CA ASN A 78 8.83 -6.86 -3.54
C ASN A 78 7.89 -7.46 -2.50
N PHE A 79 6.70 -6.88 -2.36
CA PHE A 79 5.68 -7.29 -1.38
C PHE A 79 4.57 -8.14 -2.00
N GLU A 80 4.77 -8.71 -3.18
CA GLU A 80 3.75 -9.53 -3.86
C GLU A 80 3.30 -10.70 -2.98
N ASP A 81 4.26 -11.51 -2.52
CA ASP A 81 4.01 -12.66 -1.66
C ASP A 81 3.45 -12.20 -0.29
N ASP A 82 4.00 -11.15 0.32
CA ASP A 82 3.50 -10.60 1.60
C ASP A 82 2.02 -10.21 1.50
N VAL A 83 1.61 -9.59 0.38
CA VAL A 83 0.21 -9.22 0.13
C VAL A 83 -0.66 -10.43 -0.08
N GLU A 84 -0.19 -11.46 -0.78
CA GLU A 84 -0.92 -12.71 -0.96
C GLU A 84 -1.10 -13.45 0.37
N GLU A 85 -0.04 -13.60 1.15
CA GLU A 85 -0.09 -14.17 2.50
C GLU A 85 -1.06 -13.43 3.40
N MET A 86 -1.06 -12.08 3.37
CA MET A 86 -2.04 -11.29 4.12
C MET A 86 -3.47 -11.57 3.67
N LYS A 87 -3.74 -11.71 2.37
CA LYS A 87 -5.08 -12.05 1.89
C LYS A 87 -5.51 -13.44 2.37
N ILE A 88 -4.61 -14.42 2.34
CA ILE A 88 -4.85 -15.78 2.86
C ILE A 88 -5.14 -15.72 4.37
N ALA A 89 -4.31 -15.02 5.14
CA ALA A 89 -4.46 -14.89 6.59
C ALA A 89 -5.78 -14.19 6.99
N ASN A 90 -6.26 -13.27 6.15
CA ASN A 90 -7.56 -12.60 6.33
C ASN A 90 -8.74 -13.39 5.74
N GLY A 91 -8.52 -14.64 5.31
CA GLY A 91 -9.58 -15.53 4.83
C GLY A 91 -10.19 -15.13 3.50
N LEU A 92 -9.49 -14.32 2.70
CA LEU A 92 -9.97 -13.89 1.37
C LEU A 92 -9.93 -15.02 0.33
N TYR A 93 -9.22 -16.10 0.65
CA TYR A 93 -9.24 -17.36 -0.08
C TYR A 93 -9.82 -18.42 0.86
N GLY A 94 -11.14 -18.60 0.85
CA GLY A 94 -11.86 -19.56 1.70
C GLY A 94 -12.59 -20.63 0.90
N ASP A 95 -12.15 -21.88 1.06
CA ASP A 95 -12.84 -23.16 0.79
C ASP A 95 -13.27 -23.53 -0.66
N GLU A 96 -12.78 -22.90 -1.73
CA GLU A 96 -13.01 -23.45 -3.10
C GLU A 96 -12.06 -24.63 -3.46
N ASP A 97 -10.97 -24.85 -2.70
CA ASP A 97 -10.00 -25.91 -2.97
C ASP A 97 -10.24 -27.22 -2.18
N LYS A 98 -11.27 -27.29 -1.32
CA LYS A 98 -11.58 -28.51 -0.54
C LYS A 98 -12.43 -29.55 -1.27
N ASP A 99 -12.98 -29.21 -2.43
CA ASP A 99 -13.84 -30.10 -3.23
C ASP A 99 -13.12 -30.74 -4.44
N ALA A 100 -11.79 -30.62 -4.53
CA ALA A 100 -10.97 -31.21 -5.59
C ALA A 100 -9.93 -32.22 -5.05
N ALA A 101 -10.38 -33.23 -4.30
CA ALA A 101 -9.58 -34.41 -3.93
C ALA A 101 -10.41 -35.70 -3.91
#